data_AF-A0A969RAM3-F1
#
_entry.id   AF-A0A969RAM3-F1
#
_cell.length_a   1.000
_cell.length_b   1.000
_cell.length_c   1.000
_cell.angle_alpha   90.00
_cell.angle_beta   90.00
_cell.angle_gamma   90.00
#
_symmetry.space_group_name_H-M   'P 1'
#
loop_
_entity.id
_entity.type
_entity.pdbx_description
1 polymer ?
#
loop_
_entity_poly.entity_id
_entity_poly.type
_entity_poly.pdbx_seq_one_letter_code
_entity_poly.pdbx_strand_id
1 'polypeptide(L)'
;MSKISHYWTIVRLNAAGQIKIVEIPAAYQLLQQHFPDSEPDEAGDPLIQARLLALLQSEPSEPTAALCLRCFISHQIVQICTSLQSQFGDYYGFTLQDLLPYVLTDTGKLPASADCLAQQILQSFQPDASSLATWTARLVRQHRELRRFPAKKLPKLLAYL
;
A
#
# COMPACT_ATOMS: atom_id res chain seq x y z
N MET A 1 -9.97 -13.99 -0.45
CA MET A 1 -9.36 -13.36 -1.64
C MET A 1 -7.90 -13.78 -1.62
N SER A 2 -7.37 -14.28 -2.73
CA SER A 2 -5.96 -14.67 -2.80
C SER A 2 -5.04 -13.45 -2.66
N LYS A 3 -3.86 -13.62 -2.06
CA LYS A 3 -2.90 -12.55 -1.79
C LYS A 3 -2.45 -11.83 -3.07
N ILE A 4 -2.36 -12.55 -4.19
CA ILE A 4 -1.94 -11.95 -5.47
C ILE A 4 -2.93 -10.91 -5.99
N SER A 5 -4.22 -10.99 -5.61
CA SER A 5 -5.22 -10.01 -6.04
C SER A 5 -4.93 -8.60 -5.52
N HIS A 6 -4.10 -8.47 -4.49
CA HIS A 6 -3.62 -7.18 -4.01
C HIS A 6 -2.78 -6.43 -5.03
N TYR A 7 -2.25 -7.09 -6.06
CA TYR A 7 -1.44 -6.45 -7.10
C TYR A 7 -2.27 -5.95 -8.30
N TRP A 8 -3.56 -6.25 -8.39
CA TRP A 8 -4.44 -5.67 -9.41
C TRP A 8 -5.71 -5.03 -8.85
N THR A 9 -5.90 -5.06 -7.54
CA THR A 9 -6.99 -4.35 -6.87
C THR A 9 -6.42 -3.24 -6.02
N ILE A 10 -6.92 -2.02 -6.20
CA ILE A 10 -6.54 -0.87 -5.38
C ILE A 10 -7.61 -0.61 -4.31
N VAL A 11 -7.15 -0.35 -3.09
CA VAL A 11 -8.01 0.13 -2.01
C VAL A 11 -7.98 1.65 -1.98
N ARG A 12 -9.16 2.27 -2.03
CA ARG A 12 -9.32 3.73 -1.97
C ARG A 12 -10.53 4.13 -1.15
N LEU A 13 -10.62 5.41 -0.78
CA LEU A 13 -11.83 5.95 -0.17
C LEU A 13 -12.83 6.44 -1.22
N ASN A 14 -14.12 6.22 -0.99
CA ASN A 14 -15.18 6.88 -1.74
C ASN A 14 -15.45 8.30 -1.18
N ALA A 15 -16.35 9.06 -1.82
CA ALA A 15 -16.71 10.41 -1.37
C ALA A 15 -17.32 10.46 0.05
N ALA A 16 -17.81 9.33 0.57
CA ALA A 16 -18.33 9.18 1.92
C ALA A 16 -17.25 8.70 2.93
N GLY A 17 -15.98 8.62 2.53
CA GLY A 17 -14.88 8.16 3.39
C GLY A 17 -14.86 6.64 3.66
N GLN A 18 -15.65 5.85 2.93
CA GLN A 18 -15.68 4.40 3.08
C GLN A 18 -14.67 3.73 2.16
N ILE A 19 -14.09 2.63 2.64
CA ILE A 19 -13.20 1.78 1.86
C ILE A 19 -13.96 1.22 0.65
N LYS A 20 -13.33 1.34 -0.52
CA LYS A 20 -13.75 0.70 -1.76
C LYS A 20 -12.55 0.01 -2.39
N ILE A 21 -12.70 -1.27 -2.70
CA ILE A 21 -11.74 -2.04 -3.48
C ILE A 21 -12.16 -1.95 -4.94
N VAL A 22 -11.22 -1.61 -5.82
CA VAL A 22 -11.47 -1.42 -7.26
C VAL A 22 -10.42 -2.19 -8.05
N GLU A 23 -10.87 -2.98 -9.01
CA GLU A 23 -9.98 -3.68 -9.93
C GLU A 23 -9.37 -2.69 -10.94
N ILE A 24 -8.10 -2.94 -11.27
CA ILE A 24 -7.32 -2.19 -12.24
C ILE A 24 -7.04 -3.14 -13.41
N PRO A 25 -7.79 -3.04 -14.53
CA PRO A 25 -7.68 -3.98 -15.64
C PRO A 25 -6.26 -4.09 -16.22
N ALA A 26 -5.56 -2.96 -16.36
CA ALA A 26 -4.18 -2.94 -16.86
C ALA A 26 -3.22 -3.73 -15.94
N ALA A 27 -3.36 -3.59 -14.63
CA ALA A 27 -2.55 -4.31 -13.64
C ALA A 27 -2.85 -5.82 -13.66
N TYR A 28 -4.13 -6.19 -13.80
CA TYR A 28 -4.53 -7.58 -13.97
C TYR A 28 -3.92 -8.20 -15.23
N GLN A 29 -4.03 -7.51 -16.36
CA GLN A 29 -3.46 -7.97 -17.64
C GLN A 29 -1.95 -8.15 -17.56
N LEU A 30 -1.23 -7.20 -16.96
CA LEU A 30 0.23 -7.30 -16.79
C LEU A 30 0.62 -8.52 -15.94
N LEU A 31 -0.10 -8.77 -14.84
CA LEU A 31 0.19 -9.92 -13.98
C LEU A 31 -0.09 -11.24 -14.68
N GLN A 32 -1.20 -11.34 -15.42
CA GLN A 32 -1.51 -12.54 -16.20
C GLN A 32 -0.46 -12.82 -17.28
N GLN A 33 0.12 -11.78 -17.88
CA GLN A 33 1.20 -11.94 -18.87
C GLN A 33 2.50 -12.49 -18.25
N HIS A 34 2.82 -12.11 -17.01
CA HIS A 34 4.07 -12.53 -16.36
C HIS A 34 3.93 -13.70 -15.41
N PHE A 35 2.72 -14.04 -15.00
CA PHE A 35 2.38 -15.14 -14.11
C PHE A 35 1.16 -15.93 -14.65
N PRO A 36 1.23 -16.49 -15.88
CA PRO A 36 0.08 -17.10 -16.56
C PRO A 36 -0.42 -18.42 -15.92
N ASP A 37 0.42 -19.10 -15.12
CA ASP A 37 0.14 -20.44 -14.57
C ASP A 37 0.40 -20.56 -13.07
N SER A 38 0.66 -19.45 -12.37
CA SER A 38 0.84 -19.50 -10.93
C SER A 38 -0.54 -19.69 -10.29
N GLU A 39 -0.71 -20.74 -9.48
CA GLU A 39 -1.79 -20.68 -8.50
C GLU A 39 -1.60 -19.36 -7.73
N PRO A 40 -2.63 -18.52 -7.63
CA PRO A 40 -2.60 -17.20 -6.99
C PRO A 40 -1.91 -17.14 -5.62
N ASP A 41 -1.77 -18.28 -4.94
CA ASP A 41 -1.15 -18.41 -3.62
C ASP A 41 0.28 -19.01 -3.61
N GLU A 42 0.83 -19.52 -4.73
CA GLU A 42 2.20 -20.09 -4.78
C GLU A 42 3.28 -19.05 -5.06
N ALA A 43 2.99 -18.03 -5.87
CA ALA A 43 3.92 -16.93 -6.12
C ALA A 43 3.98 -16.03 -4.89
N GLY A 44 4.99 -16.23 -4.03
CA GLY A 44 5.21 -15.39 -2.86
C GLY A 44 5.45 -13.92 -3.24
N ASP A 45 5.02 -13.00 -2.36
CA ASP A 45 5.20 -11.55 -2.51
C ASP A 45 6.61 -11.13 -2.98
N PRO A 46 7.72 -11.71 -2.46
CA PRO A 46 9.06 -11.32 -2.91
C PRO A 46 9.31 -11.57 -4.39
N LEU A 47 8.80 -12.67 -4.95
CA LEU A 47 8.98 -13.02 -6.36
C LEU A 47 8.23 -12.04 -7.27
N ILE A 48 6.97 -11.75 -6.93
CA ILE A 48 6.12 -10.82 -7.67
C ILE A 48 6.75 -9.41 -7.63
N GLN A 49 7.13 -8.95 -6.44
CA GLN A 49 7.72 -7.62 -6.25
C GLN A 49 9.04 -7.47 -7.02
N ALA A 50 9.93 -8.47 -6.95
CA ALA A 50 11.19 -8.45 -7.69
C ALA A 50 10.95 -8.37 -9.21
N ARG A 51 9.98 -9.13 -9.73
CA ARG A 51 9.64 -9.09 -11.15
C ARG A 51 9.07 -7.73 -11.58
N LEU A 52 8.15 -7.16 -10.79
CA LEU A 52 7.57 -5.85 -11.09
C LEU A 52 8.62 -4.72 -11.02
N LEU A 53 9.57 -4.79 -10.08
CA LEU A 53 10.68 -3.84 -10.02
C LEU A 53 11.59 -3.95 -11.24
N ALA A 54 11.89 -5.17 -11.71
CA ALA A 54 12.68 -5.36 -12.93
C ALA A 54 11.98 -4.77 -14.17
N LEU A 55 10.64 -4.87 -14.27
CA LEU A 55 9.85 -4.26 -15.35
C LEU A 55 9.81 -2.73 -15.28
N LEU A 56 9.95 -2.14 -14.09
CA LEU A 56 10.08 -0.69 -13.97
C LEU A 56 11.44 -0.18 -14.45
N GLN A 57 12.47 -1.02 -14.36
CA GLN A 57 13.84 -0.70 -14.75
C GLN A 57 14.16 -1.14 -16.20
N SER A 58 13.25 -1.84 -16.88
CA SER A 58 13.46 -2.26 -18.27
C SER A 58 13.37 -1.09 -19.24
N GLU A 59 13.85 -1.31 -20.47
CA GLU A 59 13.72 -0.36 -21.58
C GLU A 59 12.96 -1.05 -22.73
N PRO A 60 11.72 -0.61 -23.07
CA PRO A 60 10.98 0.47 -22.43
C PRO A 60 10.52 0.12 -21.00
N SER A 61 10.40 1.14 -20.14
CA SER A 61 9.87 0.99 -18.79
C SER A 61 8.37 0.68 -18.83
N GLU A 62 7.92 -0.26 -17.99
CA GLU A 62 6.51 -0.64 -17.89
C GLU A 62 5.83 0.08 -16.71
N PRO A 63 5.17 1.24 -16.92
CA PRO A 63 4.58 2.03 -15.83
C PRO A 63 3.45 1.28 -15.10
N THR A 64 2.83 0.29 -15.74
CA THR A 64 1.81 -0.56 -15.13
C THR A 64 2.38 -1.38 -13.96
N ALA A 65 3.67 -1.70 -13.97
CA ALA A 65 4.31 -2.41 -12.87
C ALA A 65 4.33 -1.56 -11.57
N ALA A 66 4.50 -0.24 -11.68
CA ALA A 66 4.39 0.66 -10.52
C ALA A 66 2.95 0.72 -10.00
N LEU A 67 1.96 0.66 -10.90
CA LEU A 67 0.56 0.60 -10.51
C LEU A 67 0.24 -0.70 -9.75
N CYS A 68 0.80 -1.84 -10.16
CA CYS A 68 0.67 -3.10 -9.42
C CYS A 68 1.25 -3.01 -8.00
N LEU A 69 2.45 -2.44 -7.86
CA LEU A 69 3.09 -2.27 -6.55
C LEU A 69 2.30 -1.29 -5.67
N ARG A 70 1.75 -0.21 -6.24
CA ARG A 70 0.87 0.73 -5.52
C ARG A 70 -0.45 0.09 -5.08
N CYS A 71 -1.02 -0.82 -5.87
CA CYS A 71 -2.17 -1.63 -5.46
C CYS A 71 -1.80 -2.42 -4.19
N PHE A 72 -0.68 -3.14 -4.19
CA PHE A 72 -0.22 -3.89 -3.02
C PHE A 72 -0.01 -2.98 -1.79
N ILE A 73 0.65 -1.83 -1.99
CA ILE A 73 0.87 -0.84 -0.92
C ILE A 73 -0.46 -0.34 -0.34
N SER A 74 -1.50 -0.11 -1.16
CA SER A 74 -2.81 0.33 -0.68
C SER A 74 -3.48 -0.68 0.27
N HIS A 75 -3.36 -1.98 -0.01
CA HIS A 75 -3.82 -3.05 0.89
C HIS A 75 -3.03 -3.06 2.18
N GLN A 76 -1.70 -2.93 2.09
CA GLN A 76 -0.84 -2.88 3.27
C GLN A 76 -1.16 -1.69 4.18
N ILE A 77 -1.39 -0.50 3.61
CA ILE A 77 -1.81 0.69 4.36
C ILE A 77 -3.07 0.40 5.18
N VAL A 78 -4.09 -0.20 4.57
CA VAL A 78 -5.33 -0.55 5.29
C VAL A 78 -5.05 -1.55 6.40
N GLN A 79 -4.28 -2.62 6.14
CA GLN A 79 -3.91 -3.61 7.15
C GLN A 79 -3.18 -2.97 8.35
N ILE A 80 -2.24 -2.07 8.09
CA ILE A 80 -1.50 -1.35 9.14
C ILE A 80 -2.44 -0.47 9.95
N CYS A 81 -3.30 0.32 9.31
CA CYS A 81 -4.25 1.19 10.00
C CYS A 81 -5.29 0.40 10.80
N THR A 82 -5.75 -0.75 10.30
CA THR A 82 -6.60 -1.67 11.06
C THR A 82 -5.88 -2.19 12.29
N SER A 83 -4.61 -2.57 12.16
CA SER A 83 -3.79 -3.01 13.30
C SER A 83 -3.62 -1.89 14.33
N LEU A 84 -3.34 -0.67 13.90
CA LEU A 84 -3.24 0.51 14.78
C LEU A 84 -4.56 0.76 15.53
N GLN A 85 -5.71 0.72 14.85
CA GLN A 85 -7.01 0.84 15.51
C GLN A 85 -7.23 -0.29 16.51
N SER A 86 -6.95 -1.55 16.16
CA SER A 86 -7.19 -2.68 17.06
C SER A 86 -6.36 -2.61 18.35
N GLN A 87 -5.13 -2.07 18.26
CA GLN A 87 -4.23 -1.98 19.42
C GLN A 87 -4.50 -0.74 20.28
N PHE A 88 -4.93 0.36 19.66
CA PHE A 88 -4.86 1.69 20.28
C PHE A 88 -6.15 2.50 20.13
N GLY A 89 -7.03 2.11 19.22
CA GLY A 89 -8.24 2.83 18.86
C GLY A 89 -9.20 3.03 20.02
N ASP A 90 -9.41 2.01 20.87
CA ASP A 90 -10.30 2.12 22.03
C ASP A 90 -9.73 3.05 23.10
N TYR A 91 -8.46 2.86 23.46
CA TYR A 91 -7.79 3.65 24.50
C TYR A 91 -7.68 5.13 24.11
N TYR A 92 -7.45 5.40 22.83
CA TYR A 92 -7.28 6.75 22.31
C TYR A 92 -8.51 7.27 21.57
N GLY A 93 -9.63 6.54 21.54
CA GLY A 93 -10.87 6.93 20.87
C GLY A 93 -10.70 7.38 19.42
N PHE A 94 -10.09 6.55 18.57
CA PHE A 94 -10.04 6.76 17.12
C PHE A 94 -10.41 5.47 16.38
N THR A 95 -10.85 5.62 15.13
CA THR A 95 -11.28 4.54 14.25
C THR A 95 -10.41 4.49 13.00
N LEU A 96 -10.53 3.41 12.22
CA LEU A 96 -9.90 3.30 10.91
C LEU A 96 -10.28 4.46 9.98
N GLN A 97 -11.54 4.90 10.03
CA GLN A 97 -12.02 6.02 9.19
C GLN A 97 -11.34 7.35 9.54
N ASP A 98 -10.85 7.50 10.76
CA ASP A 98 -10.07 8.68 11.16
C ASP A 98 -8.65 8.64 10.58
N LEU A 99 -8.08 7.45 10.33
CA LEU A 99 -6.70 7.32 9.85
C LEU A 99 -6.59 7.35 8.32
N LEU A 100 -7.49 6.65 7.62
CA LEU A 100 -7.36 6.40 6.19
C LEU A 100 -7.29 7.66 5.30
N PRO A 101 -8.03 8.76 5.56
CA PRO A 101 -7.97 9.96 4.74
C PRO A 101 -6.57 10.57 4.61
N TYR A 102 -5.69 10.30 5.59
CA TYR A 102 -4.33 10.83 5.60
C TYR A 102 -3.33 9.99 4.81
N VAL A 103 -3.61 8.71 4.57
CA VAL A 103 -2.62 7.76 4.04
C VAL A 103 -3.08 7.02 2.79
N LEU A 104 -4.40 6.90 2.59
CA LEU A 104 -5.00 6.21 1.44
C LEU A 104 -5.43 7.22 0.36
N THR A 105 -4.47 8.02 -0.11
CA THR A 105 -4.68 9.12 -1.08
C THR A 105 -4.47 8.71 -2.53
N ASP A 106 -4.15 7.44 -2.79
CA ASP A 106 -3.91 6.93 -4.12
C ASP A 106 -5.22 6.72 -4.91
N THR A 107 -5.27 7.22 -6.14
CA THR A 107 -6.44 7.12 -7.03
C THR A 107 -6.35 5.98 -8.05
N GLY A 108 -5.22 5.29 -8.15
CA GLY A 108 -4.98 4.19 -9.09
C GLY A 108 -4.75 4.64 -10.54
N LYS A 109 -4.40 5.92 -10.74
CA LYS A 109 -4.10 6.50 -12.06
C LYS A 109 -2.61 6.47 -12.39
N LEU A 110 -2.32 6.52 -13.69
CA LEU A 110 -1.00 6.78 -14.26
C LEU A 110 -1.05 8.12 -15.02
N PRO A 111 -0.09 9.05 -14.80
CA PRO A 111 0.93 9.00 -13.75
C PRO A 111 0.33 9.08 -12.33
N ALA A 112 1.10 8.63 -11.34
CA ALA A 112 0.74 8.78 -9.93
C ALA A 112 0.74 10.26 -9.51
N SER A 113 -0.05 10.62 -8.51
CA SER A 113 0.17 11.90 -7.82
C SER A 113 1.46 11.82 -7.00
N ALA A 114 2.35 12.81 -7.13
CA ALA A 114 3.60 12.87 -6.35
C ALA A 114 3.33 12.97 -4.83
N ASP A 115 2.17 13.50 -4.45
CA ASP A 115 1.77 13.67 -3.06
C ASP A 115 1.13 12.42 -2.46
N CYS A 116 0.84 11.38 -3.27
CA CYS A 116 0.23 10.17 -2.71
C CYS A 116 1.27 9.29 -2.00
N LEU A 117 0.93 8.83 -0.80
CA LEU A 117 1.86 8.09 0.06
C LEU A 117 2.35 6.79 -0.60
N ALA A 118 1.49 6.09 -1.33
CA ALA A 118 1.87 4.86 -2.02
C ALA A 118 2.98 5.10 -3.07
N GLN A 119 2.94 6.23 -3.78
CA GLN A 119 4.01 6.62 -4.70
C GLN A 119 5.31 6.96 -3.96
N GLN A 120 5.23 7.70 -2.85
CA GLN A 120 6.40 8.07 -2.04
C GLN A 120 7.08 6.84 -1.41
N ILE A 121 6.27 5.88 -0.95
CA ILE A 121 6.75 4.58 -0.46
C ILE A 121 7.50 3.85 -1.57
N LEU A 122 6.90 3.75 -2.77
CA LEU A 122 7.51 3.04 -3.89
C LEU A 122 8.81 3.72 -4.36
N GLN A 123 8.85 5.04 -4.45
CA GLN A 123 10.04 5.80 -4.88
C GLN A 123 11.21 5.70 -3.90
N SER A 124 10.92 5.54 -2.60
CA SER A 124 11.96 5.37 -1.57
C SER A 124 12.29 3.91 -1.28
N PHE A 125 11.58 2.96 -1.90
CA PHE A 125 11.72 1.55 -1.55
C PHE A 125 13.11 1.01 -1.90
N GLN A 126 13.73 0.34 -0.92
CA GLN A 126 15.02 -0.33 -1.05
C GLN A 126 14.82 -1.85 -0.88
N PRO A 127 14.75 -2.63 -1.97
CA PRO A 127 14.46 -4.06 -1.90
C PRO A 127 15.52 -4.86 -1.13
N ASP A 128 16.76 -4.39 -1.12
CA ASP A 128 17.87 -5.02 -0.38
C ASP A 128 17.80 -4.79 1.14
N ALA A 129 17.04 -3.79 1.59
CA ALA A 129 16.97 -3.41 3.01
C ALA A 129 15.83 -4.10 3.76
N SER A 130 14.68 -4.34 3.11
CA SER A 130 13.52 -5.00 3.73
C SER A 130 12.45 -5.37 2.69
N SER A 131 11.44 -6.15 3.10
CA SER A 131 10.25 -6.38 2.26
C SER A 131 9.42 -5.11 2.07
N LEU A 132 8.68 -5.01 0.96
CA LEU A 132 7.81 -3.85 0.70
C LEU A 132 6.75 -3.66 1.79
N ALA A 133 6.21 -4.74 2.35
CA ALA A 133 5.28 -4.67 3.47
C ALA A 133 5.90 -4.01 4.71
N THR A 134 7.14 -4.38 5.05
CA THR A 134 7.88 -3.80 6.19
C THR A 134 8.20 -2.33 5.94
N TRP A 135 8.63 -1.99 4.71
CA TRP A 135 8.92 -0.62 4.32
C TRP A 135 7.68 0.27 4.39
N THR A 136 6.55 -0.22 3.85
CA THR A 136 5.23 0.43 3.96
C THR A 136 4.84 0.65 5.42
N ALA A 137 4.97 -0.38 6.28
CA ALA A 137 4.65 -0.26 7.70
C ALA A 137 5.46 0.84 8.40
N ARG A 138 6.76 0.91 8.12
CA ARG A 138 7.64 1.94 8.67
C ARG A 138 7.20 3.34 8.23
N LEU A 139 6.95 3.55 6.94
CA LEU A 139 6.60 4.87 6.40
C LEU A 139 5.19 5.31 6.78
N VAL A 140 4.21 4.41 6.85
CA VAL A 140 2.87 4.73 7.36
C VAL A 140 2.95 5.19 8.82
N ARG A 141 3.69 4.48 9.68
CA ARG A 141 3.87 4.86 11.09
C ARG A 141 4.61 6.19 11.26
N GLN A 142 5.52 6.51 10.35
CA GLN A 142 6.26 7.77 10.35
C GLN A 142 5.50 8.92 9.67
N HIS A 143 4.36 8.65 9.04
CA HIS A 143 3.59 9.63 8.27
C HIS A 143 3.21 10.84 9.14
N ARG A 144 3.57 12.04 8.65
CA ARG A 144 3.47 13.29 9.43
C ARG A 144 2.08 13.53 9.99
N GLU A 145 1.04 13.31 9.20
CA GLU A 145 -0.34 13.53 9.62
C GLU A 145 -0.80 12.50 10.66
N LEU A 146 -0.37 11.24 10.54
CA LEU A 146 -0.67 10.22 11.57
C LEU A 146 0.09 10.50 12.88
N ARG A 147 1.31 11.05 12.80
CA ARG A 147 2.07 11.48 13.98
C ARG A 147 1.48 12.73 14.66
N ARG A 148 0.81 13.59 13.89
CA ARG A 148 0.17 14.82 14.38
C ARG A 148 -1.28 14.63 14.80
N PHE A 149 -1.86 13.47 14.48
CA PHE A 149 -3.17 13.05 14.96
C PHE A 149 -3.22 13.26 16.48
N PRO A 150 -4.20 14.01 17.00
CA PRO A 150 -4.03 14.96 18.09
C PRO A 150 -3.21 14.44 19.27
N ALA A 151 -2.19 15.22 19.67
CA ALA A 151 -1.17 14.92 20.68
C ALA A 151 -1.68 14.55 22.09
N LYS A 152 -3.00 14.57 22.35
CA LYS A 152 -3.60 13.96 23.55
C LYS A 152 -3.77 12.44 23.43
N LYS A 153 -3.58 11.87 22.23
CA LYS A 153 -3.97 10.51 21.85
C LYS A 153 -2.86 9.63 21.24
N LEU A 154 -1.66 10.13 20.97
CA LEU A 154 -0.62 9.31 20.32
C LEU A 154 0.86 9.65 20.60
N PRO A 155 1.26 10.39 21.66
CA PRO A 155 2.68 10.75 21.81
C PRO A 155 3.58 9.61 22.30
N LYS A 156 3.04 8.49 22.83
CA LYS A 156 3.86 7.39 23.39
C LYS A 156 3.98 6.13 22.52
N LEU A 157 3.22 6.00 21.44
CA LEU A 157 3.11 4.74 20.70
C LEU A 157 4.23 4.46 19.69
N LEU A 158 4.90 5.49 19.20
CA LEU A 158 5.99 5.34 18.23
C LEU A 158 7.38 5.38 18.86
N ALA A 159 7.46 5.48 20.20
CA ALA A 159 8.71 5.39 20.94
C ALA A 159 9.06 3.93 21.32
N TYR A 160 8.11 3.00 21.17
CA TYR A 160 8.25 1.58 21.53
C TYR A 160 8.07 0.63 20.32
N LEU A 161 8.00 1.17 19.10
CA LEU A 161 7.95 0.45 17.81
C LEU A 161 9.08 0.92 16.90
#